data_AF-A0A1A8N473-F1
#
_entry.id   AF-A0A1A8N473-F1
#
_cell.length_a   1.000
_cell.length_b   1.000
_cell.length_c   1.000
_cell.angle_alpha   90.00
_cell.angle_beta   90.00
_cell.angle_gamma   90.00
#
_symmetry.space_group_name_H-M   'P 1'
#
loop_
_entity.id
_entity.type
_entity.pdbx_description
1 polymer ?
#
loop_
_entity_poly.entity_id
_entity_poly.type
_entity_poly.pdbx_seq_one_letter_code
_entity_poly.pdbx_strand_id
1 'polypeptide(L)'
;EYTDWEEASAWTGQRWSREISDNQVLVMTCHVFLHVLRNDILPLSKINLLVFDDCHLAITEHPYGDIMKLFKDTGGPRILGLTASI
;
A
#
# COMPACT_ATOMS: atom_id res chain seq x y z
N GLU A 1 1.32 12.28 4.56
CA GLU A 1 1.95 10.95 4.66
C GLU A 1 1.21 10.16 5.73
N TYR A 2 0.95 8.87 5.51
CA TYR A 2 0.17 8.01 6.38
C TYR A 2 1.11 7.05 7.12
N THR A 3 1.73 7.55 8.20
CA THR A 3 2.83 6.87 8.90
C THR A 3 2.44 6.28 10.25
N ASP A 4 1.47 6.88 10.94
CA ASP A 4 1.00 6.42 12.24
C ASP A 4 -0.03 5.30 12.08
N TRP A 5 0.30 4.12 12.60
CA TRP A 5 -0.55 2.94 12.56
C TRP A 5 -1.81 3.05 13.44
N GLU A 6 -1.67 3.60 14.65
CA GLU A 6 -2.79 3.72 15.59
C GLU A 6 -3.82 4.70 15.05
N GLU A 7 -3.35 5.82 14.48
CA GLU A 7 -4.21 6.79 13.85
C GLU A 7 -4.92 6.21 12.62
N ALA A 8 -4.15 5.61 11.68
CA ALA A 8 -4.66 5.09 10.42
C ALA A 8 -5.68 3.96 10.60
N SER A 9 -5.48 3.09 11.59
CA SER A 9 -6.37 1.96 11.88
C SER A 9 -7.67 2.39 12.59
N ALA A 10 -7.70 3.55 13.23
CA ALA A 10 -8.89 4.11 13.87
C ALA A 10 -9.79 4.91 12.90
N TRP A 11 -9.31 5.22 11.70
CA TRP A 11 -10.07 6.01 10.73
C TRP A 11 -11.29 5.27 10.17
N THR A 12 -12.38 6.02 10.00
CA THR A 12 -13.60 5.50 9.38
C THR A 12 -13.43 5.33 7.87
N GLY A 13 -14.22 4.44 7.26
CA GLY A 13 -14.24 4.28 5.81
C GLY A 13 -14.57 5.57 5.04
N GLN A 14 -15.37 6.47 5.62
CA GLN A 14 -15.67 7.79 5.05
C GLN A 14 -14.42 8.69 5.03
N ARG A 15 -13.64 8.69 6.12
CA ARG A 15 -12.39 9.45 6.19
C ARG A 15 -11.40 8.97 5.13
N TRP A 16 -11.21 7.65 5.03
CA TRP A 16 -10.36 7.05 4.00
C TRP A 16 -10.85 7.34 2.58
N SER A 17 -12.16 7.23 2.33
CA SER A 17 -12.74 7.52 1.02
C SER A 17 -12.45 8.96 0.58
N ARG A 18 -12.51 9.91 1.52
CA ARG A 18 -12.15 11.30 1.27
C ARG A 18 -10.67 11.44 0.96
N GLU A 19 -9.78 10.85 1.76
CA GLU A 19 -8.33 10.90 1.52
C GLU A 19 -7.93 10.31 0.15
N ILE A 20 -8.57 9.21 -0.25
CA ILE A 20 -8.34 8.56 -1.56
C ILE A 20 -8.92 9.40 -2.71
N SER A 21 -10.05 10.08 -2.50
CA SER A 21 -10.67 10.91 -3.54
C SER A 21 -9.94 12.25 -3.73
N ASP A 22 -9.49 12.86 -2.64
CA ASP A 22 -8.90 14.20 -2.64
C ASP A 22 -7.42 14.16 -3.09
N ASN A 23 -6.74 13.01 -2.98
CA ASN A 23 -5.31 12.86 -3.29
C ASN A 23 -5.06 11.82 -4.39
N GLN A 24 -4.23 12.18 -5.37
CA GLN A 24 -3.80 11.25 -6.43
C GLN A 24 -2.56 10.42 -6.04
N VAL A 25 -1.78 10.90 -5.07
CA VAL A 25 -0.57 10.23 -4.58
C VAL A 25 -0.70 10.06 -3.07
N LEU A 26 -0.56 8.82 -2.61
CA LEU A 26 -0.64 8.45 -1.21
C LEU A 26 0.72 7.86 -0.79
N VAL A 27 1.36 8.46 0.20
CA VAL A 27 2.64 7.98 0.75
C VAL A 27 2.36 7.36 2.12
N MET A 28 2.64 6.07 2.28
CA MET A 28 2.24 5.26 3.44
C MET A 28 3.35 4.33 3.87
N THR A 29 3.37 3.96 5.15
CA THR A 29 4.18 2.82 5.60
C THR A 29 3.59 1.50 5.07
N CYS A 30 4.42 0.47 4.98
CA CYS A 30 4.01 -0.85 4.50
C CYS A 30 2.85 -1.46 5.33
N HIS A 31 2.85 -1.25 6.64
CA HIS A 31 1.82 -1.73 7.56
C HIS A 31 0.46 -1.06 7.30
N VAL A 32 0.44 0.27 7.20
CA VAL A 32 -0.77 1.04 6.89
C VAL A 32 -1.34 0.62 5.54
N PHE A 33 -0.48 0.50 4.52
CA PHE A 33 -0.93 0.08 3.20
C PHE A 33 -1.51 -1.34 3.21
N LEU A 34 -0.85 -2.29 3.87
CA LEU A 34 -1.37 -3.66 3.98
C LEU A 34 -2.73 -3.71 4.69
N HIS A 35 -2.97 -2.88 5.70
CA HIS A 35 -4.28 -2.74 6.33
C HIS A 35 -5.33 -2.18 5.39
N VAL A 36 -4.99 -1.12 4.65
CA VAL A 36 -5.88 -0.51 3.65
C VAL A 36 -6.31 -1.54 2.60
N LEU A 37 -5.38 -2.38 2.13
CA LEU A 37 -5.70 -3.44 1.18
C LEU A 37 -6.54 -4.56 1.78
N ARG A 38 -6.20 -5.05 2.99
CA ARG A 38 -6.90 -6.16 3.64
C ARG A 38 -8.34 -5.82 4.05
N ASN A 39 -8.62 -4.55 4.31
CA ASN A 39 -9.96 -4.06 4.66
C ASN A 39 -10.74 -3.54 3.45
N ASP A 40 -10.25 -3.75 2.22
CA ASP A 40 -10.87 -3.30 0.97
C ASP A 40 -11.17 -1.79 0.94
N ILE A 41 -10.36 -1.01 1.67
CA ILE A 41 -10.48 0.45 1.77
C ILE A 41 -10.03 1.10 0.46
N LEU A 42 -8.93 0.61 -0.11
CA LEU A 42 -8.45 0.99 -1.43
C LEU A 42 -8.40 -0.26 -2.33
N PRO A 43 -9.39 -0.42 -3.23
CA PRO A 43 -9.37 -1.50 -4.18
C PRO A 43 -8.13 -1.44 -5.08
N LEU A 44 -7.50 -2.59 -5.34
CA LEU A 44 -6.30 -2.68 -6.19
C LEU A 44 -6.52 -2.11 -7.59
N SER A 45 -7.76 -2.21 -8.11
CA SER A 45 -8.17 -1.67 -9.41
C SER A 45 -8.13 -0.14 -9.49
N LYS A 46 -8.08 0.57 -8.37
CA LYS A 46 -7.91 2.03 -8.31
C LYS A 46 -6.44 2.46 -8.28
N ILE A 47 -5.51 1.53 -8.18
CA ILE A 47 -4.08 1.83 -8.12
C ILE A 47 -3.52 1.69 -9.53
N ASN A 48 -2.92 2.77 -10.05
CA ASN A 48 -2.30 2.76 -11.38
C ASN A 48 -0.81 2.40 -11.32
N LEU A 49 -0.14 2.82 -10.25
CA LEU A 49 1.28 2.63 -9.99
C LEU A 49 1.49 2.46 -8.49
N LEU A 50 2.21 1.42 -8.10
CA LEU A 50 2.69 1.20 -6.75
C LEU A 50 4.21 1.35 -6.73
N VAL A 51 4.71 2.19 -5.83
CA VAL A 51 6.16 2.41 -5.64
C VAL A 51 6.57 1.85 -4.29
N PHE A 52 7.54 0.95 -4.28
CA PHE A 52 8.18 0.47 -3.06
C PHE A 52 9.55 1.10 -2.91
N ASP A 53 9.78 1.79 -1.80
CA ASP A 53 11.12 2.17 -1.36
C ASP A 53 11.74 1.03 -0.56
N ASP A 54 13.07 0.89 -0.65
CA ASP A 54 13.83 -0.27 -0.15
C ASP A 54 13.20 -1.62 -0.56
N CYS A 55 12.89 -1.77 -1.85
CA CYS A 55 12.12 -2.91 -2.35
C CYS A 55 12.83 -4.27 -2.16
N HIS A 56 14.15 -4.27 -1.91
CA HIS A 56 14.90 -5.48 -1.56
C HIS A 56 14.34 -6.19 -0.32
N LEU A 57 13.67 -5.47 0.59
CA LEU A 57 12.98 -6.06 1.75
C LEU A 57 11.89 -7.07 1.37
N ALA A 58 11.37 -7.05 0.13
CA ALA A 58 10.34 -7.98 -0.32
C ALA A 58 10.82 -9.45 -0.38
N ILE A 59 12.13 -9.71 -0.33
CA ILE A 59 12.70 -11.06 -0.32
C ILE A 59 12.86 -11.65 1.09
N THR A 60 12.57 -10.87 2.13
CA THR A 60 12.63 -11.29 3.54
C THR A 60 11.22 -11.44 4.12
N GLU A 61 11.11 -11.67 5.44
CA GLU A 61 9.83 -11.66 6.16
C GLU A 61 9.33 -10.22 6.40
N HIS A 62 9.04 -9.50 5.32
CA HIS A 62 8.55 -8.11 5.36
C HIS A 62 7.14 -8.00 4.75
N PRO A 63 6.28 -7.06 5.21
CA PRO A 63 4.93 -6.86 4.67
C PRO A 63 4.84 -6.66 3.16
N TYR A 64 5.92 -6.22 2.50
CA TYR A 64 5.99 -6.14 1.04
C TYR A 64 5.70 -7.49 0.37
N GLY A 65 6.23 -8.59 0.89
CA GLY A 65 5.96 -9.92 0.36
C GLY A 65 4.48 -10.28 0.43
N ASP A 66 3.80 -9.92 1.53
CA ASP A 66 2.36 -10.16 1.69
C ASP A 66 1.52 -9.28 0.76
N ILE A 67 1.91 -8.02 0.60
CA ILE A 67 1.26 -7.10 -0.34
C ILE A 67 1.36 -7.67 -1.78
N MET A 68 2.53 -8.15 -2.19
CA MET A 68 2.73 -8.74 -3.52
C MET A 68 1.88 -9.99 -3.76
N LYS A 69 1.64 -10.81 -2.74
CA LYS A 69 0.74 -11.98 -2.84
C LYS A 69 -0.70 -11.56 -3.16
N LEU A 70 -1.18 -10.43 -2.65
CA LEU A 70 -2.53 -9.91 -2.95
C LEU A 70 -2.69 -9.51 -4.42
N PHE A 71 -1.60 -9.14 -5.09
CA PHE A 71 -1.61 -8.71 -6.49
C PHE A 71 -1.50 -9.86 -7.50
N LYS A 72 -1.06 -11.05 -7.06
CA LYS A 72 -0.70 -12.18 -7.94
C LYS A 72 -1.84 -12.63 -8.84
N ASP A 73 -3.08 -12.58 -8.35
CA ASP A 73 -4.25 -13.15 -9.04
C ASP A 73 -5.12 -12.10 -9.74
N THR A 74 -4.78 -10.80 -9.63
CA THR A 74 -5.66 -9.69 -10.04
C THR A 74 -5.13 -8.88 -11.22
N GLY A 75 -3.96 -9.23 -11.78
CA GLY A 75 -3.33 -8.49 -12.86
C GLY A 75 -3.00 -7.04 -12.49
N GLY A 76 -2.65 -6.82 -11.20
CA GLY A 76 -2.63 -5.56 -10.46
C GLY A 76 -1.84 -4.36 -11.05
N PRO A 77 -1.57 -3.33 -10.23
CA PRO A 77 -0.98 -2.08 -10.70
C PRO A 77 0.41 -2.32 -11.31
N ARG A 78 0.89 -1.33 -12.08
CA ARG A 78 2.33 -1.29 -12.41
C ARG A 78 3.13 -1.14 -11.11
N ILE A 79 4.26 -1.82 -11.02
CA ILE A 79 5.09 -1.84 -9.79
C ILE A 79 6.47 -1.27 -10.12
N LEU A 80 6.89 -0.28 -9.34
CA LEU A 80 8.24 0.29 -9.37
C LEU A 80 8.92 0.02 -8.02
N GLY A 81 10.02 -0.74 -8.04
CA GLY A 81 10.85 -0.95 -6.87
C GLY A 81 12.08 -0.05 -6.92
N LEU A 82 12.33 0.67 -5.84
CA LEU A 82 13.52 1.48 -5.64
C LEU A 82 14.34 0.83 -4.52
N THR A 83 15.65 0.68 -4.73
CA THR A 83 16.58 0.22 -3.71
C THR A 83 17.99 0.68 -4.07
N ALA A 84 18.81 0.96 -3.04
CA ALA A 84 20.23 1.25 -3.23
C ALA A 84 21.07 -0.04 -3.45
N SER A 85 20.61 -1.17 -2.91
CA SER A 85 21.35 -2.44 -2.91
C SER A 85 20.41 -3.66 -2.93
N ILE A 86 20.97 -4.83 -3.22
CA ILE A 86 20.32 -6.15 -3.11
C ILE A 86 21.02 -6.94 -2.02
#